data_AF-A0A9P0CHI8-F1
#
_entry.id   AF-A0A9P0CHI8-F1
#
_cell.length_a   1.000
_cell.length_b   1.000
_cell.length_c   1.000
_cell.angle_alpha   90.00
_cell.angle_beta   90.00
_cell.angle_gamma   90.00
#
_symmetry.space_group_name_H-M   'P 1'
#
loop_
_entity.id
_entity.type
_entity.pdbx_description
1 polymer ?
#
loop_
_entity_poly.entity_id
_entity_poly.type
_entity_poly.pdbx_seq_one_letter_code
_entity_poly.pdbx_strand_id
1 'polypeptide(L)'
;MILCYGNCLVLSCSSFAFLIFFIVSVVENYDYESDKLAPIILVNGMGASQIEGKWDTDNRPKFCDKKENDWEQMWLDPGVAFWTPLHLKCWAFRFQLLYDRSARKCKNQVGVKTRVKGRLGSLKASEFLTPGLISHQLPSSKYFHQMIEALKKSGYSSSRNLKAHSYDWRYAPPRQDDFNYYKRFTKLVEAVSEQTNRKVMIVGHSMGGLVTAHFLSNKTQEWKDKHIHAFLTVGTPWLGMIEAVGTYIVGLNLRIPTIDKKVTLSVQRTFQSLAFLLPEEEEFKDAVLVEWVSQNKSYTAKDYQQFFKDVKFEDGYLIREDVRPFFPFALDKLGVRFYCVWTNSSEIKTPAS
;
A
#
# COMPACT_ATOMS: atom_id res chain seq x y z
N MET A 1 -20.08 -6.23 -0.01
CA MET A 1 -19.91 -7.52 0.69
C MET A 1 -19.05 -7.28 1.93
N ILE A 2 -19.55 -7.63 3.11
CA ILE A 2 -18.98 -7.31 4.44
C ILE A 2 -17.75 -8.18 4.66
N LEU A 3 -16.56 -7.59 4.85
CA LEU A 3 -15.33 -8.37 5.06
C LEU A 3 -14.45 -7.74 6.14
N CYS A 4 -14.94 -7.77 7.38
CA CYS A 4 -14.10 -7.80 8.58
C CYS A 4 -14.45 -9.08 9.33
N TYR A 5 -13.50 -9.99 9.45
CA TYR A 5 -13.64 -11.18 10.29
C TYR A 5 -13.25 -10.78 11.72
N GLY A 6 -14.22 -10.79 12.63
CA GLY A 6 -14.08 -10.41 14.03
C GLY A 6 -15.12 -9.37 14.46
N ASN A 7 -15.56 -9.43 15.73
CA ASN A 7 -16.56 -8.53 16.33
C ASN A 7 -16.12 -7.05 16.25
N CYS A 8 -16.35 -6.41 15.10
CA CYS A 8 -16.24 -4.97 14.94
C CYS A 8 -17.52 -4.33 15.45
N LEU A 9 -17.40 -3.42 16.42
CA LEU A 9 -18.48 -2.52 16.80
C LEU A 9 -18.94 -1.73 15.56
N VAL A 10 -20.16 -2.03 15.12
CA VAL A 10 -20.83 -1.32 14.04
C VAL A 10 -21.46 -0.07 14.63
N LEU A 11 -20.98 1.11 14.24
CA LEU A 11 -21.63 2.39 14.57
C LEU A 11 -22.24 2.96 13.29
N SER A 12 -23.58 2.99 13.23
CA SER A 12 -24.34 3.53 12.11
C SER A 12 -24.27 5.05 12.09
N CYS A 13 -23.97 5.61 10.92
CA CYS A 13 -23.85 7.04 10.69
C CYS A 13 -25.25 7.68 10.54
N SER A 14 -25.89 7.96 11.67
CA SER A 14 -27.05 8.85 11.75
C SER A 14 -26.99 9.50 13.12
N SER A 15 -26.75 10.81 13.18
CA SER A 15 -26.50 11.62 14.40
C SER A 15 -25.03 11.83 14.78
N PHE A 16 -24.24 12.38 13.85
CA PHE A 16 -22.81 12.71 14.04
C PHE A 16 -22.52 13.90 14.97
N ALA A 17 -23.52 14.50 15.63
CA ALA A 17 -23.34 15.66 16.50
C ALA A 17 -23.63 15.43 17.99
N PHE A 18 -24.31 14.33 18.37
CA PHE A 18 -24.74 14.12 19.76
C PHE A 18 -24.09 12.91 20.48
N LEU A 19 -23.34 12.06 19.76
CA LEU A 19 -22.78 10.81 20.28
C LEU A 19 -21.30 10.87 20.67
N ILE A 20 -20.68 12.06 20.64
CA ILE A 20 -19.31 12.25 21.16
C ILE A 20 -19.31 12.34 22.70
N PHE A 21 -20.43 12.71 23.32
CA PHE A 21 -20.49 12.91 24.78
C PHE A 21 -20.74 11.63 25.60
N PHE A 22 -21.35 10.58 25.04
CA PHE A 22 -21.78 9.41 25.83
C PHE A 22 -20.86 8.19 25.78
N ILE A 23 -19.86 8.15 24.88
CA ILE A 23 -18.87 7.05 24.83
C ILE A 23 -17.74 7.26 25.86
N VAL A 24 -17.72 8.39 26.56
CA VAL A 24 -16.71 8.74 27.58
C VAL A 24 -16.88 7.93 28.88
N SER A 25 -18.02 7.27 29.10
CA SER A 25 -18.41 6.82 30.45
C SER A 25 -18.18 5.34 30.79
N VAL A 26 -17.61 4.51 29.89
CA VAL A 26 -17.44 3.05 30.17
C VAL A 26 -16.02 2.54 29.85
N VAL A 27 -15.03 3.44 29.81
CA VAL A 27 -13.61 3.05 29.78
C VAL A 27 -13.03 3.28 31.17
N GLU A 28 -13.44 2.45 32.13
CA GLU A 28 -12.77 2.41 33.44
C GLU A 28 -11.29 2.04 33.21
N ASN A 29 -10.41 3.01 33.48
CA ASN A 29 -8.95 3.04 33.31
C ASN A 29 -8.35 3.64 32.01
N TYR A 30 -9.02 4.57 31.32
CA TYR A 30 -8.29 5.54 30.48
C TYR A 30 -8.26 6.91 31.16
N ASP A 31 -7.11 7.23 31.75
CA ASP A 31 -6.77 8.57 32.19
C ASP A 31 -6.52 9.47 30.96
N TYR A 32 -7.60 10.04 30.43
CA TYR A 32 -7.57 11.14 29.46
C TYR A 32 -7.09 12.46 30.10
N GLU A 33 -6.91 12.52 31.43
CA GLU A 33 -6.44 13.71 32.14
C GLU A 33 -4.92 13.89 32.08
N SER A 34 -4.16 12.87 31.64
CA SER A 34 -2.75 13.06 31.29
C SER A 34 -2.56 13.46 29.81
N ASP A 35 -2.69 14.76 29.59
CA ASP A 35 -2.53 15.61 28.39
C ASP A 35 -1.38 15.28 27.39
N LYS A 36 -1.28 14.04 26.89
CA LYS A 36 -0.16 13.63 26.03
C LYS A 36 -0.59 12.59 24.98
N LEU A 37 -0.52 12.98 23.72
CA LEU A 37 -0.90 12.17 22.54
C LEU A 37 0.02 10.96 22.34
N ALA A 38 -0.53 9.80 21.96
CA ALA A 38 0.28 8.65 21.52
C ALA A 38 1.01 8.99 20.20
N PRO A 39 2.31 8.70 20.05
CA PRO A 39 2.99 8.93 18.79
C PRO A 39 2.41 8.09 17.66
N ILE A 40 2.34 8.66 16.46
CA ILE A 40 1.76 8.04 15.27
C ILE A 40 2.84 7.73 14.24
N ILE A 41 2.82 6.51 13.70
CA ILE A 41 3.57 6.14 12.50
C ILE A 41 2.59 5.79 11.37
N LEU A 42 2.68 6.52 10.26
CA LEU A 42 1.87 6.32 9.07
C LEU A 42 2.52 5.30 8.12
N VAL A 43 1.73 4.37 7.59
CA VAL A 43 2.16 3.37 6.61
C VAL A 43 1.29 3.49 5.37
N ASN A 44 1.89 3.85 4.23
CA ASN A 44 1.17 4.13 3.00
C ASN A 44 0.67 2.86 2.28
N GLY A 45 -0.30 3.06 1.39
CA GLY A 45 -0.80 2.01 0.49
C GLY A 45 0.05 1.85 -0.78
N MET A 46 -0.46 1.03 -1.70
CA MET A 46 0.09 0.88 -3.04
C MET A 46 0.03 2.21 -3.80
N GLY A 47 1.08 2.55 -4.54
CA GLY A 47 1.16 3.78 -5.33
C GLY A 47 1.45 5.03 -4.49
N ALA A 48 1.56 4.92 -3.17
CA ALA A 48 1.39 6.06 -2.28
C ALA A 48 2.67 6.51 -1.55
N SER A 49 3.83 6.29 -2.17
CA SER A 49 5.08 6.91 -1.76
C SER A 49 6.01 7.23 -2.92
N GLN A 50 6.80 8.30 -2.78
CA GLN A 50 7.79 8.72 -3.76
C GLN A 50 8.91 7.66 -3.89
N ILE A 51 9.05 7.10 -5.10
CA ILE A 51 10.14 6.19 -5.46
C ILE A 51 11.10 6.94 -6.38
N GLU A 52 12.37 6.93 -5.98
CA GLU A 52 13.48 7.40 -6.79
C GLU A 52 14.24 6.22 -7.38
N GLY A 53 14.91 6.44 -8.50
CA GLY A 53 15.80 5.44 -9.08
C GLY A 53 17.02 6.03 -9.76
N LYS A 54 17.96 5.13 -10.01
CA LYS A 54 19.14 5.38 -10.84
C LYS A 54 19.42 4.13 -11.64
N TRP A 55 19.96 4.28 -12.84
CA TRP A 55 20.05 3.19 -13.79
C TRP A 55 21.32 3.29 -14.65
N ASP A 56 22.07 2.20 -14.66
CA ASP A 56 23.10 1.93 -15.66
C ASP A 56 22.78 0.59 -16.29
N THR A 57 22.30 0.60 -17.54
CA THR A 57 21.92 -0.64 -18.20
C THR A 57 22.24 -0.59 -19.69
N ASP A 58 22.99 -1.58 -20.15
CA ASP A 58 23.39 -1.71 -21.55
C ASP A 58 22.24 -2.19 -22.44
N ASN A 59 21.32 -2.98 -21.88
CA ASN A 59 20.14 -3.53 -22.57
C ASN A 59 18.92 -2.59 -22.57
N ARG A 60 19.13 -1.27 -22.45
CA ARG A 60 18.04 -0.29 -22.49
C ARG A 60 17.47 -0.14 -23.90
N PRO A 61 16.18 0.20 -24.06
CA PRO A 61 15.64 0.56 -25.35
C PRO A 61 16.41 1.74 -25.98
N LYS A 62 16.47 1.78 -27.32
CA LYS A 62 17.08 2.90 -28.06
C LYS A 62 16.50 4.23 -27.57
N PHE A 63 17.38 5.22 -27.40
CA PHE A 63 17.07 6.57 -26.94
C PHE A 63 16.61 6.70 -25.47
N CYS A 64 16.73 5.64 -24.68
CA CYS A 64 16.64 5.78 -23.22
C CYS A 64 18.01 6.13 -22.65
N ASP A 65 18.08 7.17 -21.81
CA ASP A 65 19.35 7.59 -21.21
C ASP A 65 19.83 6.65 -20.10
N LYS A 66 21.15 6.65 -19.87
CA LYS A 66 21.76 6.14 -18.64
C LYS A 66 21.82 7.25 -17.59
N LYS A 67 21.68 6.90 -16.31
CA LYS A 67 21.87 7.84 -15.21
C LYS A 67 22.28 7.14 -13.92
N GLU A 68 23.57 7.12 -13.67
CA GLU A 68 24.19 6.22 -12.67
C GLU A 68 24.48 6.91 -11.34
N ASN A 69 24.71 8.23 -11.42
CA ASN A 69 25.25 9.03 -10.32
C ASN A 69 24.14 9.64 -9.45
N ASP A 70 23.06 10.11 -10.06
CA ASP A 70 21.98 10.81 -9.37
C ASP A 70 20.71 9.99 -9.26
N TRP A 71 19.99 10.19 -8.16
CA TRP A 71 18.66 9.64 -7.95
C TRP A 71 17.61 10.55 -8.56
N GLU A 72 16.79 9.99 -9.45
CA GLU A 72 15.68 10.69 -10.09
C GLU A 72 14.33 10.24 -9.55
N GLN A 73 13.36 11.14 -9.57
CA GLN A 73 11.97 10.80 -9.30
C GLN A 73 11.45 9.83 -10.39
N MET A 74 11.12 8.60 -10.02
CA MET A 74 10.45 7.65 -10.93
C MET A 74 8.95 7.59 -10.71
N TRP A 75 8.50 7.88 -9.49
CA TRP A 75 7.09 7.86 -9.12
C TRP A 75 6.77 8.79 -7.95
N LEU A 76 5.77 9.68 -8.01
CA LEU A 76 5.09 10.13 -9.23
C LEU A 76 5.86 11.33 -9.81
N ASP A 77 6.18 11.26 -11.11
CA ASP A 77 6.81 12.36 -11.82
C ASP A 77 5.74 13.37 -12.28
N PRO A 78 5.85 14.67 -11.96
CA PRO A 78 4.83 15.66 -12.33
C PRO A 78 4.78 15.93 -13.84
N GLY A 79 5.86 15.68 -14.57
CA GLY A 79 5.94 15.80 -16.02
C GLY A 79 5.27 14.65 -16.78
N VAL A 80 4.82 13.59 -16.08
CA VAL A 80 4.19 12.41 -16.70
C VAL A 80 3.02 12.76 -17.64
N ALA A 81 2.30 13.84 -17.34
CA ALA A 81 1.19 14.29 -18.17
C ALA A 81 1.62 14.74 -19.58
N PHE A 82 2.88 15.15 -19.74
CA PHE A 82 3.48 15.68 -20.97
C PHE A 82 4.51 14.72 -21.59
N TRP A 83 4.65 13.51 -21.05
CA TRP A 83 5.60 12.55 -21.54
C TRP A 83 5.24 12.08 -22.96
N THR A 84 6.22 12.15 -23.86
CA THR A 84 6.10 11.55 -25.19
C THR A 84 6.09 10.01 -25.09
N PRO A 85 5.69 9.29 -26.15
CA PRO A 85 5.76 7.82 -26.17
C PRO A 85 7.15 7.26 -25.82
N LEU A 86 8.22 7.96 -26.15
CA LEU A 86 9.59 7.57 -25.79
C LEU A 86 9.82 7.67 -24.28
N HIS A 87 9.41 8.76 -23.64
CA HIS A 87 9.53 8.94 -22.18
C HIS A 87 8.78 7.83 -21.43
N LEU A 88 7.54 7.55 -21.85
CA LEU A 88 6.71 6.48 -21.29
C LEU A 88 7.37 5.10 -21.46
N LYS A 89 7.93 4.80 -22.63
CA LYS A 89 8.66 3.55 -22.91
C LYS A 89 9.89 3.39 -22.00
N CYS A 90 10.67 4.46 -21.83
CA CYS A 90 11.86 4.43 -20.98
C CYS A 90 11.51 4.28 -19.50
N TRP A 91 10.49 5.00 -19.04
CA TRP A 91 9.96 4.85 -17.68
C TRP A 91 9.45 3.43 -17.44
N ALA A 92 8.63 2.89 -18.35
CA ALA A 92 8.06 1.57 -18.22
C ALA A 92 9.13 0.48 -18.12
N PHE A 93 10.14 0.54 -19.00
CA PHE A 93 11.29 -0.34 -18.93
C PHE A 93 11.96 -0.27 -17.55
N ARG A 94 12.27 0.92 -17.03
CA ARG A 94 13.00 1.08 -15.76
C ARG A 94 12.15 0.69 -14.54
N PHE A 95 10.84 0.95 -14.57
CA PHE A 95 9.97 0.86 -13.39
C PHE A 95 9.31 -0.51 -13.22
N GLN A 96 9.20 -1.30 -14.27
CA GLN A 96 8.68 -2.67 -14.19
C GLN A 96 9.65 -3.60 -13.42
N LEU A 97 9.10 -4.60 -12.74
CA LEU A 97 9.88 -5.65 -12.08
C LEU A 97 10.17 -6.81 -13.05
N LEU A 98 11.29 -7.49 -12.83
CA LEU A 98 11.59 -8.78 -13.44
C LEU A 98 11.22 -9.88 -12.46
N TYR A 99 10.51 -10.90 -12.93
CA TYR A 99 10.28 -12.12 -12.18
C TYR A 99 11.30 -13.19 -12.59
N ASP A 100 12.04 -13.69 -11.61
CA ASP A 100 13.00 -14.77 -11.77
C ASP A 100 12.32 -16.08 -11.41
N ARG A 101 11.91 -16.87 -12.41
CA ARG A 101 11.18 -18.14 -12.20
C ARG A 101 11.97 -19.15 -11.38
N SER A 102 13.30 -19.18 -11.56
CA SER A 102 14.17 -20.11 -10.84
C SER A 102 14.33 -19.70 -9.38
N ALA A 103 14.52 -18.40 -9.12
CA ALA A 103 14.67 -17.89 -7.76
C ALA A 103 13.32 -17.66 -7.04
N ARG A 104 12.19 -17.70 -7.74
CA ARG A 104 10.85 -17.36 -7.24
C ARG A 104 10.83 -15.98 -6.55
N LYS A 105 11.47 -15.00 -7.19
CA LYS A 105 11.64 -13.63 -6.67
C LYS A 105 11.45 -12.57 -7.75
N CYS A 106 10.84 -11.46 -7.35
CA CYS A 106 10.81 -10.24 -8.15
C CYS A 106 12.04 -9.38 -7.82
N LYS A 107 12.61 -8.74 -8.84
CA LYS A 107 13.73 -7.80 -8.70
C LYS A 107 13.55 -6.63 -9.66
N ASN A 108 14.27 -5.53 -9.42
CA ASN A 108 14.35 -4.46 -10.41
C ASN A 108 14.94 -4.98 -11.73
N GLN A 109 14.74 -4.24 -12.82
CA GLN A 109 15.51 -4.47 -14.05
C GLN A 109 17.01 -4.50 -13.78
N VAL A 110 17.73 -5.29 -14.58
CA VAL A 110 19.19 -5.35 -14.53
C VAL A 110 19.75 -3.94 -14.74
N GLY A 111 20.55 -3.50 -13.77
CA GLY A 111 21.16 -2.16 -13.78
C GLY A 111 20.30 -1.05 -13.17
N VAL A 112 19.06 -1.32 -12.77
CA VAL A 112 18.18 -0.34 -12.13
C VAL A 112 18.16 -0.52 -10.61
N LYS A 113 18.44 0.56 -9.88
CA LYS A 113 18.30 0.63 -8.43
C LYS A 113 17.15 1.57 -8.08
N THR A 114 16.35 1.20 -7.10
CA THR A 114 15.26 2.03 -6.57
C THR A 114 15.45 2.30 -5.09
N ARG A 115 14.91 3.42 -4.62
CA ARG A 115 14.76 3.73 -3.20
C ARG A 115 13.50 4.54 -2.96
N VAL A 116 12.97 4.44 -1.75
CA VAL A 116 11.96 5.40 -1.29
C VAL A 116 12.64 6.69 -0.86
N LYS A 117 12.07 7.82 -1.26
CA LYS A 117 12.63 9.13 -0.93
C LYS A 117 12.62 9.40 0.57
N GLY A 118 13.65 10.07 1.06
CA GLY A 118 13.72 10.58 2.42
C GLY A 118 14.39 9.61 3.41
N ARG A 119 14.59 10.12 4.63
CA ARG A 119 15.20 9.36 5.74
C ARG A 119 14.16 8.54 6.49
N LEU A 120 14.61 7.60 7.31
CA LEU A 120 13.74 6.82 8.21
C LEU A 120 12.85 7.75 9.05
N GLY A 121 11.54 7.47 9.10
CA GLY A 121 10.55 8.26 9.82
C GLY A 121 10.12 9.57 9.13
N SER A 122 10.64 9.89 7.93
CA SER A 122 10.26 11.11 7.21
C SER A 122 8.85 11.02 6.63
N LEU A 123 8.07 12.08 6.78
CA LEU A 123 6.75 12.22 6.16
C LEU A 123 6.82 12.47 4.64
N LYS A 124 7.96 12.97 4.14
CA LYS A 124 8.08 13.53 2.79
C LYS A 124 7.61 12.59 1.68
N ALA A 125 7.90 11.29 1.79
CA ALA A 125 7.63 10.34 0.73
C ALA A 125 6.12 10.10 0.52
N SER A 126 5.32 10.22 1.57
CA SER A 126 3.89 9.88 1.57
C SER A 126 2.99 11.03 2.03
N GLU A 127 3.54 12.20 2.34
CA GLU A 127 2.74 13.42 2.46
C GLU A 127 2.21 13.85 1.08
N PHE A 128 3.13 13.94 0.11
CA PHE A 128 2.86 14.24 -1.29
C PHE A 128 3.42 13.16 -2.22
N LEU A 129 2.73 12.83 -3.31
CA LEU A 129 3.18 11.82 -4.28
C LEU A 129 4.12 12.38 -5.36
N THR A 130 4.09 13.68 -5.60
CA THR A 130 4.98 14.40 -6.51
C THR A 130 5.92 15.34 -5.75
N PRO A 131 7.14 15.62 -6.25
CA PRO A 131 8.04 16.59 -5.67
C PRO A 131 7.72 18.04 -6.11
N GLY A 132 8.33 19.01 -5.43
CA GLY A 132 8.32 20.42 -5.82
C GLY A 132 7.00 21.15 -5.53
N LEU A 133 6.92 22.42 -5.94
CA LEU A 133 5.78 23.31 -5.66
C LEU A 133 4.46 22.81 -6.28
N ILE A 134 4.54 22.10 -7.41
CA ILE A 134 3.38 21.53 -8.12
C ILE A 134 2.59 20.54 -7.25
N SER A 135 3.22 19.91 -6.26
CA SER A 135 2.56 18.98 -5.33
C SER A 135 1.44 19.62 -4.51
N HIS A 136 1.56 20.91 -4.17
CA HIS A 136 0.53 21.64 -3.44
C HIS A 136 -0.66 22.03 -4.31
N GLN A 137 -0.44 22.15 -5.63
CA GLN A 137 -1.44 22.53 -6.61
C GLN A 137 -2.22 21.33 -7.16
N LEU A 138 -1.62 20.13 -7.17
CA LEU A 138 -2.26 18.90 -7.63
C LEU A 138 -2.98 18.19 -6.48
N PRO A 139 -4.34 18.16 -6.44
CA PRO A 139 -5.07 17.47 -5.38
C PRO A 139 -4.74 15.97 -5.31
N SER A 140 -4.50 15.32 -6.46
CA SER A 140 -4.09 13.92 -6.55
C SER A 140 -2.71 13.63 -5.95
N SER A 141 -1.89 14.66 -5.73
CA SER A 141 -0.59 14.52 -5.06
C SER A 141 -0.72 14.52 -3.53
N LYS A 142 -1.76 15.16 -2.96
CA LYS A 142 -2.00 15.27 -1.51
C LYS A 142 -2.49 13.94 -0.93
N TYR A 143 -1.58 13.04 -0.60
CA TYR A 143 -1.92 11.73 -0.05
C TYR A 143 -2.18 11.80 1.47
N PHE A 144 -1.15 11.82 2.32
CA PHE A 144 -1.36 12.02 3.77
C PHE A 144 -1.41 13.49 4.20
N HIS A 145 -1.22 14.44 3.29
CA HIS A 145 -1.11 15.87 3.63
C HIS A 145 -2.24 16.40 4.52
N GLN A 146 -3.51 16.15 4.16
CA GLN A 146 -4.64 16.66 4.94
C GLN A 146 -4.68 16.08 6.37
N MET A 147 -4.41 14.78 6.51
CA MET A 147 -4.33 14.12 7.80
C MET A 147 -3.15 14.64 8.63
N ILE A 148 -1.99 14.83 8.01
CA ILE A 148 -0.79 15.38 8.66
C ILE A 148 -1.08 16.81 9.18
N GLU A 149 -1.74 17.66 8.39
CA GLU A 149 -2.09 19.01 8.82
C GLU A 149 -3.11 19.01 9.97
N ALA A 150 -4.12 18.14 9.93
CA ALA A 150 -5.07 17.98 11.04
C ALA A 150 -4.38 17.50 12.34
N LEU A 151 -3.45 16.54 12.23
CA LEU A 151 -2.66 16.06 13.36
C LEU A 151 -1.74 17.17 13.89
N LYS A 152 -1.06 17.94 13.03
CA LYS A 152 -0.23 19.07 13.47
C LYS A 152 -1.04 20.12 14.23
N LYS A 153 -2.23 20.47 13.76
CA LYS A 153 -3.16 21.37 14.47
C LYS A 153 -3.57 20.84 15.84
N SER A 154 -3.54 19.52 16.01
CA SER A 154 -3.82 18.84 17.28
C SER A 154 -2.58 18.65 18.16
N GLY A 155 -1.43 19.25 17.84
CA GLY A 155 -0.21 19.20 18.66
C GLY A 155 0.83 18.15 18.25
N TYR A 156 0.65 17.48 17.11
CA TYR A 156 1.68 16.56 16.58
C TYR A 156 2.80 17.30 15.85
N SER A 157 4.02 16.74 15.85
CA SER A 157 5.15 17.28 15.10
C SER A 157 6.02 16.18 14.47
N SER A 158 6.54 16.48 13.28
CA SER A 158 7.43 15.56 12.56
C SER A 158 8.78 15.34 13.25
N SER A 159 9.19 16.25 14.14
CA SER A 159 10.42 16.11 14.93
C SER A 159 10.24 15.10 16.07
N ARG A 160 9.03 14.98 16.63
CA ARG A 160 8.78 14.24 17.88
C ARG A 160 7.89 13.00 17.68
N ASN A 161 6.61 13.18 17.44
CA ASN A 161 5.58 12.15 17.65
C ASN A 161 4.75 11.82 16.39
N LEU A 162 5.10 12.35 15.22
CA LEU A 162 4.46 11.99 13.94
C LEU A 162 5.51 11.59 12.91
N LYS A 163 5.46 10.35 12.45
CA LYS A 163 6.41 9.79 11.46
C LYS A 163 5.65 9.03 10.38
N ALA A 164 6.35 8.70 9.31
CA ALA A 164 5.88 7.73 8.32
C ALA A 164 6.97 6.70 8.03
N HIS A 165 6.57 5.48 7.66
CA HIS A 165 7.47 4.42 7.24
C HIS A 165 7.11 3.89 5.86
N SER A 166 7.55 4.63 4.85
CA SER A 166 7.26 4.32 3.45
C SER A 166 8.18 3.24 2.87
N TYR A 167 7.68 2.53 1.86
CA TYR A 167 8.30 1.36 1.24
C TYR A 167 8.10 1.33 -0.27
N ASP A 168 8.88 0.48 -0.95
CA ASP A 168 8.70 0.25 -2.38
C ASP A 168 7.47 -0.64 -2.58
N TRP A 169 6.35 0.02 -2.85
CA TRP A 169 5.03 -0.60 -2.89
C TRP A 169 4.80 -1.48 -4.13
N ARG A 170 5.78 -1.64 -5.02
CA ARG A 170 5.73 -2.61 -6.11
C ARG A 170 5.90 -4.05 -5.61
N TYR A 171 6.51 -4.23 -4.44
CA TYR A 171 6.72 -5.52 -3.79
C TYR A 171 5.59 -5.85 -2.81
N ALA A 172 5.24 -7.13 -2.69
CA ALA A 172 4.20 -7.57 -1.74
C ALA A 172 4.66 -7.39 -0.28
N PRO A 173 3.73 -7.26 0.68
CA PRO A 173 4.07 -7.09 2.10
C PRO A 173 5.12 -8.09 2.62
N PRO A 174 4.97 -9.42 2.46
CA PRO A 174 5.95 -10.37 2.99
C PRO A 174 7.36 -10.22 2.41
N ARG A 175 7.47 -9.62 1.21
CA ARG A 175 8.73 -9.45 0.48
C ARG A 175 9.40 -8.12 0.76
N GLN A 176 8.81 -7.26 1.58
CA GLN A 176 9.46 -6.05 2.06
C GLN A 176 10.69 -6.37 2.94
N ASP A 177 10.75 -7.57 3.53
CA ASP A 177 11.90 -8.01 4.33
C ASP A 177 13.18 -8.22 3.51
N ASP A 178 13.06 -8.59 2.23
CA ASP A 178 14.19 -8.69 1.29
C ASP A 178 14.95 -7.34 1.17
N PHE A 179 14.30 -6.22 1.53
CA PHE A 179 14.85 -4.87 1.50
C PHE A 179 15.11 -4.30 2.91
N ASN A 180 15.14 -5.14 3.94
CA ASN A 180 15.39 -4.78 5.33
C ASN A 180 14.34 -3.78 5.89
N TYR A 181 13.14 -3.75 5.30
CA TYR A 181 12.09 -2.80 5.66
C TYR A 181 11.60 -3.00 7.10
N TYR A 182 11.34 -4.25 7.51
CA TYR A 182 10.78 -4.55 8.83
C TYR A 182 11.79 -4.37 9.96
N LYS A 183 13.08 -4.66 9.72
CA LYS A 183 14.14 -4.30 10.67
C LYS A 183 14.21 -2.78 10.88
N ARG A 184 14.13 -1.99 9.80
CA ARG A 184 14.08 -0.53 9.89
C ARG A 184 12.80 -0.04 10.55
N PHE A 185 11.67 -0.71 10.33
CA PHE A 185 10.40 -0.38 10.98
C PHE A 185 10.48 -0.60 12.50
N THR A 186 11.06 -1.73 12.91
CA THR A 186 11.31 -2.08 14.32
C THR A 186 12.09 -0.96 15.00
N LYS A 187 13.22 -0.55 14.41
CA LYS A 187 14.05 0.56 14.91
C LYS A 187 13.29 1.88 15.01
N LEU A 188 12.44 2.19 14.03
CA LEU A 188 11.64 3.41 14.06
C LEU A 188 10.61 3.38 15.19
N VAL A 189 9.90 2.26 15.37
CA VAL A 189 8.92 2.09 16.45
C VAL A 189 9.61 2.22 17.81
N GLU A 190 10.72 1.53 18.03
CA GLU A 190 11.51 1.59 19.27
C GLU A 190 11.98 3.02 19.54
N ALA A 191 12.63 3.66 18.56
CA ALA A 191 13.14 5.02 18.72
C ALA A 191 12.04 6.04 19.03
N VAL A 192 10.89 5.97 18.34
CA VAL A 192 9.76 6.85 18.60
C VAL A 192 9.15 6.56 19.97
N SER A 193 9.04 5.29 20.33
CA SER A 193 8.49 4.86 21.61
C SER A 193 9.34 5.35 22.78
N GLU A 194 10.65 5.17 22.70
CA GLU A 194 11.63 5.61 23.69
C GLU A 194 11.71 7.14 23.78
N GLN A 195 11.84 7.83 22.64
CA GLN A 195 11.93 9.30 22.60
C GLN A 195 10.70 9.98 23.22
N THR A 196 9.53 9.37 23.09
CA THR A 196 8.28 9.91 23.63
C THR A 196 7.88 9.32 24.97
N ASN A 197 8.61 8.29 25.43
CA ASN A 197 8.26 7.42 26.56
C ASN A 197 6.80 6.91 26.47
N ARG A 198 6.39 6.47 25.27
CA ARG A 198 5.02 6.08 24.93
C ARG A 198 4.96 4.91 23.97
N LYS A 199 3.86 4.17 23.99
CA LYS A 199 3.56 3.17 22.96
C LYS A 199 3.04 3.85 21.71
N VAL A 200 3.37 3.30 20.54
CA VAL A 200 3.09 3.86 19.22
C VAL A 200 1.76 3.39 18.69
N MET A 201 0.99 4.30 18.11
CA MET A 201 -0.14 3.99 17.25
C MET A 201 0.34 3.88 15.79
N ILE A 202 0.10 2.74 15.15
CA ILE A 202 0.41 2.58 13.73
C ILE A 202 -0.87 2.78 12.93
N VAL A 203 -0.81 3.62 11.90
CA VAL A 203 -1.93 3.87 10.99
C VAL A 203 -1.57 3.35 9.60
N GLY A 204 -2.20 2.25 9.20
CA GLY A 204 -2.03 1.65 7.87
C GLY A 204 -3.20 2.01 6.96
N HIS A 205 -2.93 2.69 5.84
CA HIS A 205 -3.94 2.92 4.81
C HIS A 205 -3.82 1.91 3.67
N SER A 206 -4.95 1.36 3.21
CA SER A 206 -5.02 0.40 2.11
C SER A 206 -4.03 -0.75 2.35
N MET A 207 -3.16 -1.08 1.39
CA MET A 207 -2.12 -2.10 1.51
C MET A 207 -1.15 -1.86 2.69
N GLY A 208 -1.01 -0.62 3.17
CA GLY A 208 -0.21 -0.31 4.36
C GLY A 208 -0.74 -0.98 5.63
N GLY A 209 -2.04 -1.28 5.68
CA GLY A 209 -2.62 -2.13 6.73
C GLY A 209 -2.10 -3.57 6.66
N LEU A 210 -2.04 -4.16 5.45
CA LEU A 210 -1.49 -5.52 5.26
C LEU A 210 0.01 -5.58 5.57
N VAL A 211 0.76 -4.54 5.21
CA VAL A 211 2.18 -4.38 5.60
C VAL A 211 2.35 -4.33 7.10
N THR A 212 1.49 -3.60 7.80
CA THR A 212 1.52 -3.49 9.26
C THR A 212 1.08 -4.79 9.92
N ALA A 213 0.07 -5.49 9.40
CA ALA A 213 -0.37 -6.77 9.91
C ALA A 213 0.76 -7.81 9.82
N HIS A 214 1.44 -7.91 8.67
CA HIS A 214 2.61 -8.78 8.51
C HIS A 214 3.75 -8.40 9.45
N PHE A 215 3.99 -7.10 9.67
CA PHE A 215 5.00 -6.65 10.61
C PHE A 215 4.69 -7.12 12.04
N LEU A 216 3.46 -6.91 12.50
CA LEU A 216 3.03 -7.23 13.86
C LEU A 216 2.91 -8.75 14.10
N SER A 217 2.51 -9.53 13.11
CA SER A 217 2.45 -11.00 13.22
C SER A 217 3.83 -11.63 13.45
N ASN A 218 4.90 -10.94 13.04
CA ASN A 218 6.29 -11.36 13.23
C ASN A 218 6.96 -10.73 14.46
N LYS A 219 6.18 -10.20 15.41
CA LYS A 219 6.68 -9.68 16.69
C LYS A 219 6.20 -10.51 17.87
N THR A 220 7.07 -10.67 18.86
CA THR A 220 6.72 -11.29 20.14
C THR A 220 5.65 -10.46 20.83
N GLN A 221 4.81 -11.12 21.64
CA GLN A 221 3.78 -10.42 22.41
C GLN A 221 4.39 -9.38 23.35
N GLU A 222 5.49 -9.73 24.03
CA GLU A 222 6.24 -8.81 24.90
C GLU A 222 6.68 -7.53 24.17
N TRP A 223 7.21 -7.64 22.95
CA TRP A 223 7.62 -6.46 22.18
C TRP A 223 6.43 -5.58 21.82
N LYS A 224 5.30 -6.19 21.43
CA LYS A 224 4.06 -5.47 21.10
C LYS A 224 3.49 -4.79 22.34
N ASP A 225 3.44 -5.48 23.47
CA ASP A 225 2.97 -4.93 24.74
C ASP A 225 3.85 -3.76 25.21
N LYS A 226 5.17 -3.81 24.94
CA LYS A 226 6.08 -2.72 25.28
C LYS A 226 5.93 -1.50 24.37
N HIS A 227 5.75 -1.70 23.06
CA HIS A 227 5.92 -0.62 22.07
C HIS A 227 4.66 -0.21 21.33
N ILE A 228 3.59 -1.02 21.29
CA ILE A 228 2.41 -0.77 20.46
C ILE A 228 1.21 -0.40 21.33
N HIS A 229 0.64 0.77 21.03
CA HIS A 229 -0.58 1.26 21.68
C HIS A 229 -1.81 0.66 20.99
N ALA A 230 -1.89 0.85 19.68
CA ALA A 230 -2.97 0.37 18.84
C ALA A 230 -2.56 0.33 17.36
N PHE A 231 -3.32 -0.41 16.58
CA PHE A 231 -3.22 -0.46 15.12
C PHE A 231 -4.52 0.02 14.48
N LEU A 232 -4.49 1.15 13.77
CA LEU A 232 -5.62 1.67 13.01
C LEU A 232 -5.46 1.32 11.53
N THR A 233 -6.47 0.69 10.95
CA THR A 233 -6.48 0.33 9.53
C THR A 233 -7.54 1.14 8.81
N VAL A 234 -7.19 1.74 7.68
CA VAL A 234 -8.10 2.58 6.89
C VAL A 234 -8.21 2.00 5.49
N GLY A 235 -9.37 1.45 5.13
CA GLY A 235 -9.65 0.90 3.80
C GLY A 235 -8.74 -0.26 3.40
N THR A 236 -8.30 -1.08 4.35
CA THR A 236 -7.36 -2.18 4.10
C THR A 236 -8.05 -3.34 3.38
N PRO A 237 -7.53 -3.81 2.22
CA PRO A 237 -8.15 -4.90 1.45
C PRO A 237 -7.78 -6.27 2.05
N TRP A 238 -8.42 -6.63 3.17
CA TRP A 238 -8.16 -7.87 3.92
C TRP A 238 -8.41 -9.16 3.18
N LEU A 239 -9.12 -9.13 2.04
CA LEU A 239 -9.35 -10.28 1.17
C LEU A 239 -9.02 -10.00 -0.31
N GLY A 240 -8.17 -8.99 -0.55
CA GLY A 240 -7.81 -8.54 -1.90
C GLY A 240 -8.79 -7.50 -2.45
N MET A 241 -8.63 -7.15 -3.72
CA MET A 241 -9.45 -6.16 -4.44
C MET A 241 -9.80 -6.66 -5.84
N ILE A 242 -11.08 -6.60 -6.21
CA ILE A 242 -11.55 -7.08 -7.52
C ILE A 242 -10.94 -6.27 -8.68
N GLU A 243 -10.68 -4.97 -8.46
CA GLU A 243 -10.00 -4.10 -9.44
C GLU A 243 -8.58 -4.58 -9.80
N ALA A 244 -7.92 -5.41 -8.96
CA ALA A 244 -6.64 -6.02 -9.32
C ALA A 244 -6.78 -6.94 -10.54
N VAL A 245 -7.89 -7.68 -10.65
CA VAL A 245 -8.19 -8.54 -11.81
C VAL A 245 -8.35 -7.70 -13.07
N GLY A 246 -9.12 -6.61 -13.01
CA GLY A 246 -9.28 -5.66 -14.11
C GLY A 246 -7.95 -5.02 -14.54
N THR A 247 -7.07 -4.72 -13.58
CA THR A 247 -5.72 -4.19 -13.85
C THR A 247 -4.88 -5.18 -14.67
N TYR A 248 -5.01 -6.49 -14.42
CA TYR A 248 -4.40 -7.51 -15.25
C TYR A 248 -5.00 -7.61 -16.66
N ILE A 249 -6.16 -7.03 -16.96
CA ILE A 249 -6.77 -7.07 -18.30
C ILE A 249 -6.49 -5.78 -19.07
N VAL A 250 -6.87 -4.64 -18.50
CA VAL A 250 -6.89 -3.34 -19.19
C VAL A 250 -5.90 -2.32 -18.64
N GLY A 251 -5.32 -2.56 -17.46
CA GLY A 251 -4.43 -1.62 -16.78
C GLY A 251 -5.18 -0.41 -16.20
N LEU A 252 -4.52 0.30 -15.31
CA LEU A 252 -5.01 1.55 -14.74
C LEU A 252 -4.22 2.72 -15.31
N ASN A 253 -4.90 3.76 -15.78
CA ASN A 253 -4.26 5.02 -16.18
C ASN A 253 -3.81 5.87 -14.98
N LEU A 254 -3.86 5.32 -13.76
CA LEU A 254 -3.40 5.96 -12.52
C LEU A 254 -4.09 7.31 -12.24
N ARG A 255 -5.33 7.47 -12.76
CA ARG A 255 -6.11 8.73 -12.73
C ARG A 255 -5.44 9.89 -13.50
N ILE A 256 -4.57 9.59 -14.46
CA ILE A 256 -3.90 10.54 -15.35
C ILE A 256 -4.35 10.23 -16.78
N PRO A 257 -5.27 11.04 -17.36
CA PRO A 257 -5.91 10.72 -18.63
C PRO A 257 -4.97 10.54 -19.83
N THR A 258 -3.81 11.20 -19.81
CA THR A 258 -2.84 11.18 -20.92
C THR A 258 -1.94 9.94 -20.95
N ILE A 259 -1.97 9.10 -19.91
CA ILE A 259 -1.15 7.88 -19.86
C ILE A 259 -1.83 6.75 -20.62
N ASP A 260 -1.10 6.16 -21.58
CA ASP A 260 -1.55 4.97 -22.30
C ASP A 260 -1.71 3.77 -21.34
N LYS A 261 -2.93 3.22 -21.32
CA LYS A 261 -3.29 2.03 -20.55
C LYS A 261 -2.46 0.80 -20.93
N LYS A 262 -2.01 0.67 -22.19
CA LYS A 262 -1.15 -0.44 -22.62
C LYS A 262 0.23 -0.40 -21.98
N VAL A 263 0.79 0.81 -21.84
CA VAL A 263 2.09 1.01 -21.18
C VAL A 263 1.97 0.75 -19.68
N THR A 264 0.92 1.27 -19.04
CA THR A 264 0.71 1.01 -17.61
C THR A 264 0.38 -0.45 -17.34
N LEU A 265 -0.38 -1.11 -18.20
CA LEU A 265 -0.62 -2.56 -18.15
C LEU A 265 0.69 -3.35 -18.14
N SER A 266 1.63 -3.06 -19.06
CA SER A 266 2.90 -3.79 -19.12
C SER A 266 3.74 -3.64 -17.85
N VAL A 267 3.61 -2.50 -17.16
CA VAL A 267 4.33 -2.22 -15.92
C VAL A 267 3.60 -2.82 -14.71
N GLN A 268 2.31 -2.54 -14.54
CA GLN A 268 1.51 -2.91 -13.38
C GLN A 268 1.40 -4.43 -13.22
N ARG A 269 1.29 -5.18 -14.31
CA ARG A 269 1.25 -6.65 -14.26
C ARG A 269 2.49 -7.25 -13.57
N THR A 270 3.63 -6.55 -13.63
CA THR A 270 4.88 -7.01 -13.00
C THR A 270 4.94 -6.74 -11.49
N PHE A 271 4.05 -5.91 -10.94
CA PHE A 271 4.07 -5.61 -9.51
C PHE A 271 3.61 -6.80 -8.71
N GLN A 272 4.50 -7.30 -7.85
CA GLN A 272 4.20 -8.41 -6.95
C GLN A 272 3.07 -8.07 -5.98
N SER A 273 2.97 -6.80 -5.59
CA SER A 273 1.86 -6.30 -4.78
C SER A 273 0.51 -6.39 -5.50
N LEU A 274 0.45 -6.30 -6.84
CA LEU A 274 -0.81 -6.46 -7.57
C LEU A 274 -1.31 -7.92 -7.50
N ALA A 275 -0.40 -8.88 -7.70
CA ALA A 275 -0.72 -10.30 -7.52
C ALA A 275 -1.14 -10.61 -6.08
N PHE A 276 -0.47 -10.01 -5.09
CA PHE A 276 -0.85 -10.15 -3.68
C PHE A 276 -2.25 -9.62 -3.39
N LEU A 277 -2.67 -8.55 -4.06
CA LEU A 277 -3.99 -7.93 -3.91
C LEU A 277 -5.09 -8.57 -4.77
N LEU A 278 -4.82 -9.66 -5.49
CA LEU A 278 -5.90 -10.45 -6.10
C LEU A 278 -6.87 -10.97 -5.03
N PRO A 279 -8.19 -11.02 -5.34
CA PRO A 279 -9.19 -11.61 -4.46
C PRO A 279 -8.75 -12.97 -3.90
N GLU A 280 -9.03 -13.20 -2.62
CA GLU A 280 -8.69 -14.46 -1.95
C GLU A 280 -9.46 -15.63 -2.57
N GLU A 281 -8.75 -16.73 -2.83
CA GLU A 281 -9.27 -17.82 -3.65
C GLU A 281 -10.42 -18.59 -3.02
N GLU A 282 -10.45 -18.76 -1.70
CA GLU A 282 -11.51 -19.48 -1.00
C GLU A 282 -12.73 -18.59 -0.76
N GLU A 283 -12.54 -17.32 -0.43
CA GLU A 283 -13.64 -16.36 -0.23
C GLU A 283 -14.35 -16.06 -1.56
N PHE A 284 -13.59 -15.87 -2.64
CA PHE A 284 -14.13 -15.51 -3.96
C PHE A 284 -14.24 -16.70 -4.91
N LYS A 285 -14.31 -17.92 -4.38
CA LYS A 285 -14.38 -19.16 -5.17
C LYS A 285 -15.64 -19.28 -6.04
N ASP A 286 -16.76 -18.74 -5.57
CA ASP A 286 -18.06 -18.83 -6.23
C ASP A 286 -18.47 -17.49 -6.88
N ALA A 287 -17.67 -16.44 -6.68
CA ALA A 287 -17.90 -15.12 -7.25
C ALA A 287 -17.29 -15.04 -8.66
N VAL A 288 -18.11 -14.70 -9.66
CA VAL A 288 -17.61 -14.40 -11.00
C VAL A 288 -16.88 -13.06 -10.97
N LEU A 289 -15.55 -13.10 -11.14
CA LEU A 289 -14.68 -11.94 -11.13
C LEU A 289 -14.53 -11.30 -12.52
N VAL A 290 -14.65 -12.11 -13.58
CA VAL A 290 -14.54 -11.67 -14.97
C VAL A 290 -15.52 -12.46 -15.83
N GLU A 291 -16.29 -11.74 -16.62
CA GLU A 291 -17.08 -12.30 -17.72
C GLU A 291 -16.42 -11.94 -19.05
N TRP A 292 -15.98 -12.94 -19.80
CA TRP A 292 -15.45 -12.79 -21.15
C TRP A 292 -16.49 -13.26 -22.16
N VAL A 293 -17.50 -12.43 -22.36
CA VAL A 293 -18.70 -12.72 -23.17
C VAL A 293 -18.34 -13.21 -24.58
N SER A 294 -17.39 -12.54 -25.26
CA SER A 294 -17.02 -12.89 -26.64
C SER A 294 -16.30 -14.23 -26.79
N GLN A 295 -15.87 -14.86 -25.70
CA GLN A 295 -15.28 -16.20 -25.70
C GLN A 295 -16.14 -17.22 -24.94
N ASN A 296 -17.32 -16.81 -24.46
CA ASN A 296 -18.17 -17.63 -23.61
C ASN A 296 -17.41 -18.23 -22.40
N LYS A 297 -16.59 -17.40 -21.73
CA LYS A 297 -15.81 -17.78 -20.55
C LYS A 297 -16.15 -16.88 -19.36
N SER A 298 -16.10 -17.45 -18.17
CA SER A 298 -16.15 -16.73 -16.89
C SER A 298 -14.99 -17.19 -16.01
N TYR A 299 -14.47 -16.29 -15.18
CA TYR A 299 -13.40 -16.60 -14.23
C TYR A 299 -13.82 -16.26 -12.81
N THR A 300 -13.62 -17.22 -11.92
CA THR A 300 -13.62 -17.04 -10.47
C THR A 300 -12.18 -16.95 -9.94
N ALA A 301 -12.01 -16.81 -8.63
CA ALA A 301 -10.67 -16.85 -8.04
C ALA A 301 -9.99 -18.23 -8.14
N LYS A 302 -10.76 -19.33 -8.33
CA LYS A 302 -10.21 -20.67 -8.59
C LYS A 302 -9.56 -20.80 -9.97
N ASP A 303 -9.91 -19.91 -10.90
CA ASP A 303 -9.50 -20.00 -12.29
C ASP A 303 -8.23 -19.19 -12.59
N TYR A 304 -7.51 -18.69 -11.57
CA TYR A 304 -6.36 -17.79 -11.78
C TYR A 304 -5.29 -18.36 -12.71
N GLN A 305 -5.01 -19.66 -12.65
CA GLN A 305 -4.05 -20.27 -13.56
C GLN A 305 -4.48 -20.13 -15.02
N GLN A 306 -5.76 -20.38 -15.33
CA GLN A 306 -6.28 -20.25 -16.69
C GLN A 306 -6.43 -18.79 -17.09
N PHE A 307 -6.88 -17.93 -16.17
CA PHE A 307 -6.96 -16.49 -16.37
C PHE A 307 -5.60 -15.92 -16.81
N PHE A 308 -4.51 -16.26 -16.12
CA PHE A 308 -3.17 -15.75 -16.44
C PHE A 308 -2.63 -16.25 -17.78
N LYS A 309 -2.97 -17.47 -18.18
CA LYS A 309 -2.70 -17.98 -19.54
C LYS A 309 -3.44 -17.15 -20.59
N ASP A 310 -4.73 -16.90 -20.37
CA ASP A 310 -5.60 -16.22 -21.34
C ASP A 310 -5.25 -14.74 -21.49
N VAL A 311 -4.80 -14.05 -20.42
CA VAL A 311 -4.27 -12.67 -20.51
C VAL A 311 -2.80 -12.60 -20.97
N LYS A 312 -2.20 -13.74 -21.30
CA LYS A 312 -0.81 -13.90 -21.79
C LYS A 312 0.23 -13.36 -20.82
N PHE A 313 0.07 -13.66 -19.53
CA PHE A 313 0.99 -13.25 -18.47
C PHE A 313 1.10 -14.33 -17.38
N GLU A 314 1.59 -15.51 -17.74
CA GLU A 314 1.69 -16.67 -16.85
C GLU A 314 2.54 -16.43 -15.60
N ASP A 315 3.54 -15.54 -15.68
CA ASP A 315 4.34 -15.14 -14.50
C ASP A 315 3.46 -14.60 -13.38
N GLY A 316 2.34 -13.95 -13.70
CA GLY A 316 1.41 -13.44 -12.70
C GLY A 316 0.83 -14.53 -11.79
N TYR A 317 0.61 -15.75 -12.33
CA TYR A 317 0.16 -16.88 -11.53
C TYR A 317 1.26 -17.36 -10.57
N LEU A 318 2.50 -17.49 -11.06
CA LEU A 318 3.65 -17.90 -10.25
C LEU A 318 3.93 -16.89 -9.12
N ILE A 319 3.85 -15.60 -9.45
CA ILE A 319 3.96 -14.51 -8.48
C ILE A 319 2.84 -14.60 -7.43
N ARG A 320 1.59 -14.91 -7.84
CA ARG A 320 0.46 -15.12 -6.90
C ARG A 320 0.74 -16.31 -5.98
N GLU A 321 1.18 -17.45 -6.51
CA GLU A 321 1.56 -18.61 -5.69
C GLU A 321 2.62 -18.27 -4.64
N ASP A 322 3.59 -17.44 -4.99
CA ASP A 322 4.69 -17.05 -4.09
C ASP A 322 4.26 -16.15 -2.92
N VAL A 323 3.07 -15.54 -2.99
CA VAL A 323 2.59 -14.56 -2.00
C VAL A 323 1.25 -14.92 -1.37
N ARG A 324 0.48 -15.84 -1.97
CA ARG A 324 -0.80 -16.36 -1.45
C ARG A 324 -0.70 -16.93 -0.03
N PRO A 325 0.33 -17.71 0.36
CA PRO A 325 0.37 -18.33 1.69
C PRO A 325 0.42 -17.36 2.88
N PHE A 326 0.66 -16.07 2.64
CA PHE A 326 0.75 -15.05 3.68
C PHE A 326 -0.58 -14.35 3.97
N PHE A 327 -1.69 -14.88 3.45
CA PHE A 327 -2.99 -14.25 3.48
C PHE A 327 -4.12 -15.31 3.57
N PRO A 328 -5.27 -15.00 4.20
CA PRO A 328 -5.60 -13.75 4.91
C PRO A 328 -4.88 -13.59 6.26
N PHE A 329 -4.75 -12.34 6.71
CA PHE A 329 -4.25 -12.05 8.06
C PHE A 329 -5.41 -12.15 9.06
N ALA A 330 -5.23 -12.99 10.07
CA ALA A 330 -6.14 -13.07 11.22
C ALA A 330 -5.86 -11.88 12.17
N LEU A 331 -6.65 -10.81 12.04
CA LEU A 331 -6.52 -9.58 12.83
C LEU A 331 -6.60 -9.82 14.34
N ASP A 332 -7.50 -10.70 14.76
CA ASP A 332 -7.70 -11.16 16.13
C ASP A 332 -6.45 -11.85 16.72
N LYS A 333 -5.61 -12.45 15.87
CA LYS A 333 -4.34 -13.09 16.26
C LYS A 333 -3.15 -12.14 16.30
N LEU A 334 -3.31 -10.86 15.94
CA LEU A 334 -2.19 -9.91 15.98
C LEU A 334 -1.76 -9.54 17.40
N GLY A 335 -2.57 -9.81 18.43
CA GLY A 335 -2.22 -9.54 19.83
C GLY A 335 -1.99 -8.06 20.11
N VAL A 336 -2.70 -7.17 19.41
CA VAL A 336 -2.71 -5.73 19.69
C VAL A 336 -4.14 -5.23 19.63
N ARG A 337 -4.43 -4.13 20.33
CA ARG A 337 -5.67 -3.39 20.12
C ARG A 337 -5.70 -2.88 18.69
N PHE A 338 -6.78 -3.11 17.96
CA PHE A 338 -6.94 -2.61 16.60
C PHE A 338 -8.28 -1.90 16.38
N TYR A 339 -8.29 -1.01 15.40
CA TYR A 339 -9.48 -0.29 14.94
C TYR A 339 -9.55 -0.37 13.41
N CYS A 340 -10.71 -0.76 12.88
CA CYS A 340 -10.91 -0.89 11.45
C CYS A 340 -11.87 0.18 10.94
N VAL A 341 -11.38 1.05 10.06
CA VAL A 341 -12.17 2.06 9.36
C VAL A 341 -12.30 1.63 7.91
N TRP A 342 -13.54 1.46 7.47
CA TRP A 342 -13.89 1.11 6.09
C TRP A 342 -15.21 1.77 5.72
N THR A 343 -15.42 1.98 4.42
CA THR A 343 -16.65 2.61 3.93
C THR A 343 -17.64 1.54 3.50
N ASN A 344 -18.83 1.57 4.09
CA ASN A 344 -19.99 0.81 3.64
C ASN A 344 -20.97 1.77 2.95
N SER A 345 -20.65 2.22 1.74
CA SER A 345 -21.52 3.16 1.02
C SER A 345 -22.06 2.53 -0.25
N SER A 346 -23.39 2.52 -0.37
CA SER A 346 -24.12 2.19 -1.61
C SER A 346 -23.88 3.21 -2.73
N GLU A 347 -23.33 4.40 -2.41
CA GLU A 347 -23.03 5.45 -3.40
C GLU A 347 -21.70 5.19 -4.13
N ILE A 348 -20.81 4.38 -3.55
CA ILE A 348 -19.53 4.01 -4.17
C ILE A 348 -19.68 2.63 -4.82
N LYS A 349 -20.09 2.61 -6.08
CA LYS A 349 -20.12 1.38 -6.88
C LYS A 349 -18.70 0.81 -6.98
N THR A 350 -18.52 -0.39 -6.44
CA THR A 350 -17.26 -1.14 -6.54
C THR A 350 -17.49 -2.25 -7.58
N PRO A 351 -16.54 -2.60 -8.45
CA PRO A 351 -16.74 -3.73 -9.36
C PRO A 351 -17.18 -4.98 -8.60
N ALA A 352 -18.28 -5.61 -9.05
CA ALA A 352 -19.00 -6.73 -8.42
C ALA A 352 -19.78 -6.43 -7.10
N SER A 353 -20.06 -5.16 -6.77
CA SER A 353 -21.02 -4.77 -5.70
C SER A 353 -22.45 -4.63 -6.19
#